data_AF-A0A147ETG4-F1
#
_entry.id   AF-A0A147ETG4-F1
#
_cell.length_a   1.000
_cell.length_b   1.000
_cell.length_c   1.000
_cell.angle_alpha   90.00
_cell.angle_beta   90.00
_cell.angle_gamma   90.00
#
_symmetry.space_group_name_H-M   'P 1'
#
loop_
_entity.id
_entity.type
_entity.pdbx_description
1 polymer ?
#
loop_
_entity_poly.entity_id
_entity_poly.type
_entity_poly.pdbx_seq_one_letter_code
_entity_poly.pdbx_strand_id
1 'polypeptide(L)'
;MWVTTIVAVIALSAGLVVGRFVVSPADAAADATAPTPGLVTVPVAFGPLSNDVIIRAEVGYADPVPVQIDTAGLPGPAVVTGQVPSVGTEFSALSVALELAGRPVIVLPGDLPSYRTLRYGVSGPDVVQFKWAMRTVGLDAGDPASNVFDERAANALSSLYAQVGYAPPEIDDTATTALRSA
;
A
#
# COMPACT_ATOMS: atom_id res chain seq x y z
N MET A 1 11.88 48.71 83.40
CA MET A 1 12.27 48.71 81.97
C MET A 1 13.68 48.14 81.69
N TRP A 2 14.54 47.92 82.68
CA TRP A 2 15.93 47.46 82.49
C TRP A 2 16.08 45.94 82.27
N VAL A 3 15.29 45.13 83.00
CA VAL A 3 15.34 43.65 82.93
C VAL A 3 14.93 43.14 81.54
N THR A 4 13.91 43.76 80.95
CA THR A 4 13.46 43.44 79.59
C THR A 4 14.54 43.72 78.54
N THR A 5 15.32 44.78 78.72
CA THR A 5 16.44 45.12 77.81
C THR A 5 17.55 44.09 77.92
N ILE A 6 17.92 43.67 79.13
CA ILE A 6 18.97 42.65 79.34
C ILE A 6 18.57 41.31 78.70
N VAL A 7 17.33 40.87 78.91
CA VAL A 7 16.82 39.62 78.31
C VAL A 7 16.79 39.71 76.79
N ALA A 8 16.41 40.86 76.22
CA ALA A 8 16.43 41.06 74.77
C ALA A 8 17.86 40.98 74.19
N VAL A 9 18.84 41.57 74.86
CA VAL A 9 20.25 41.50 74.45
C VAL A 9 20.78 40.06 74.52
N ILE A 10 20.46 39.34 75.60
CA ILE A 10 20.87 37.93 75.73
C ILE A 10 20.23 37.07 74.64
N ALA A 11 18.92 37.22 74.40
CA ALA A 11 18.22 36.46 73.36
C ALA A 11 18.76 36.75 71.95
N LEU A 12 19.06 38.03 71.64
CA LEU A 12 19.66 38.41 70.36
C LEU A 12 21.07 37.81 70.21
N SER A 13 21.90 37.91 71.24
CA SER A 13 23.25 37.36 71.21
C SER A 13 23.25 35.83 71.08
N ALA A 14 22.35 35.14 71.79
CA ALA A 14 22.16 33.70 71.67
C ALA A 14 21.66 33.31 70.27
N GLY A 15 20.70 34.05 69.71
CA GLY A 15 20.20 33.82 68.35
C GLY A 15 21.27 34.03 67.28
N LEU A 16 22.14 35.03 67.45
CA LEU A 16 23.25 35.30 66.53
C LEU A 16 24.32 34.19 66.60
N VAL A 17 24.61 33.68 67.79
CA VAL A 17 25.56 32.58 68.00
C VAL A 17 25.02 31.28 67.41
N VAL A 18 23.77 30.92 67.70
CA VAL A 18 23.14 29.71 67.15
C VAL A 18 23.01 29.80 65.63
N GLY A 19 22.63 30.96 65.11
CA GLY A 19 22.53 31.19 63.67
C GLY A 19 23.85 30.96 62.92
N ARG A 20 25.00 31.15 63.57
CA ARG A 20 26.32 30.90 62.96
C ARG A 20 26.67 29.42 62.84
N PHE A 21 25.94 28.51 63.49
CA PHE A 21 26.10 27.06 63.35
C PHE A 21 25.09 26.43 62.38
N VAL A 22 24.13 27.20 61.87
CA VAL A 22 23.15 26.72 60.89
C VAL A 22 23.70 26.96 59.48
N VAL A 23 24.25 25.92 58.87
CA VAL A 23 24.65 25.96 57.46
C VAL A 23 23.40 25.78 56.60
N SER A 24 23.08 26.78 55.77
CA SER A 24 21.93 26.67 54.88
C SER A 24 22.27 25.79 53.65
N PRO A 25 21.28 25.15 53.01
CA PRO A 25 21.50 24.41 51.77
C PRO A 25 22.09 25.28 50.64
N ALA A 26 21.80 26.58 50.66
CA ALA A 26 22.36 27.54 49.71
C ALA A 26 23.84 27.80 49.99
N ASP A 27 24.25 27.94 51.26
CA ASP A 27 25.66 28.08 51.65
C ASP A 27 26.45 26.81 51.34
N ALA A 28 25.88 25.62 51.62
CA ALA A 28 26.51 24.34 51.30
C ALA A 28 26.69 24.13 49.78
N ALA A 29 25.78 24.66 48.95
CA ALA A 29 25.90 24.63 47.50
C ALA A 29 26.88 25.68 46.95
N ALA A 30 27.02 26.83 47.63
CA ALA A 30 27.99 27.87 47.28
C ALA A 30 29.43 27.48 47.67
N ASP A 31 29.59 26.81 48.81
CA ASP A 31 30.85 26.25 49.30
C ASP A 31 31.19 24.89 48.65
N ALA A 32 30.30 24.36 47.80
CA ALA A 32 30.56 23.14 47.06
C ALA A 32 31.69 23.36 46.04
N THR A 33 32.86 22.82 46.35
CA THR A 33 34.00 22.84 45.41
C THR A 33 33.65 22.06 44.15
N ALA A 34 34.06 22.59 43.00
CA ALA A 34 33.94 21.87 41.73
C ALA A 34 34.58 20.47 41.85
N PRO A 35 33.93 19.42 41.32
CA PRO A 35 34.52 18.09 41.32
C PRO A 35 35.87 18.13 40.61
N THR A 36 36.84 17.39 41.14
CA THR A 36 38.19 17.33 40.56
C THR A 36 38.10 16.95 39.08
N PRO A 37 38.65 17.78 38.16
CA PRO A 37 38.60 17.50 36.73
C PRO A 37 39.21 16.14 36.40
N GLY A 38 38.40 15.26 35.82
CA GLY A 38 38.84 13.95 35.32
C GLY A 38 39.22 14.02 33.85
N LEU A 39 40.10 13.12 33.42
CA LEU A 39 40.42 12.96 31.99
C LEU A 39 39.29 12.19 31.30
N VAL A 40 38.75 12.76 30.22
CA VAL A 40 37.77 12.07 29.36
C VAL A 40 38.54 11.19 28.38
N THR A 41 38.69 9.91 28.71
CA THR A 41 39.36 8.93 27.85
C THR A 41 38.36 7.89 27.33
N VAL A 42 38.61 7.42 26.10
CA VAL A 42 37.91 6.29 25.48
C VAL A 42 38.96 5.28 25.03
N PRO A 43 38.72 3.96 25.21
CA PRO A 43 39.64 2.93 24.75
C PRO A 43 39.73 2.92 23.22
N VAL A 44 40.93 2.71 22.70
CA VAL A 44 41.15 2.57 21.25
C VAL A 44 40.61 1.21 20.81
N ALA A 45 39.74 1.21 19.79
CA ALA A 45 39.18 0.00 19.20
C ALA A 45 39.34 0.03 17.68
N PHE A 46 39.60 -1.13 17.09
CA PHE A 46 39.54 -1.32 15.64
C PHE A 46 38.08 -1.63 15.25
N GLY A 47 37.55 -0.88 14.30
CA GLY A 47 36.20 -1.09 13.78
C GLY A 47 36.02 -0.42 12.42
N PRO A 48 35.01 -0.83 11.64
CA PRO A 48 34.69 -0.17 10.39
C PRO A 48 34.21 1.27 10.64
N LEU A 49 34.68 2.22 9.83
CA LEU A 49 34.09 3.55 9.78
C LEU A 49 32.82 3.49 8.91
N SER A 50 31.69 3.93 9.45
CA SER A 50 30.50 4.19 8.65
C SER A 50 30.42 5.67 8.27
N ASN A 51 29.86 5.94 7.09
CA ASN A 51 29.47 7.28 6.67
C ASN A 51 28.00 7.23 6.31
N ASP A 52 27.17 7.86 7.14
CA ASP A 52 25.73 7.90 6.94
C ASP A 52 25.39 9.10 6.05
N VAL A 53 24.84 8.82 4.86
CA VAL A 53 24.43 9.85 3.89
C VAL A 53 22.91 9.81 3.75
N ILE A 54 22.28 10.98 3.88
CA ILE A 54 20.84 11.15 3.63
C ILE A 54 20.66 11.58 2.17
N ILE A 55 20.09 10.70 1.35
CA ILE A 55 19.79 10.97 -0.05
C ILE A 55 18.31 11.33 -0.20
N ARG A 56 18.02 12.34 -1.03
CA ARG A 56 16.66 12.69 -1.46
C ARG A 56 16.38 12.04 -2.82
N ALA A 57 15.23 11.40 -2.95
CA ALA A 57 14.79 10.77 -4.19
C ALA A 57 13.38 11.23 -4.55
N GLU A 58 13.08 11.19 -5.85
CA GLU A 58 11.74 11.38 -6.40
C GLU A 58 11.19 10.01 -6.84
N VAL A 59 9.91 9.78 -6.60
CA VAL A 59 9.21 8.57 -7.05
C VAL A 59 8.33 8.96 -8.22
N GLY A 60 8.60 8.37 -9.38
CA GLY A 60 7.80 8.55 -10.60
C GLY A 60 7.19 7.24 -11.07
N TYR A 61 6.26 7.34 -12.01
CA TYR A 61 5.75 6.17 -12.73
C TYR A 61 6.83 5.60 -13.67
N ALA A 62 6.75 4.30 -13.93
CA ALA A 62 7.50 3.67 -15.01
C ALA A 62 7.02 4.17 -16.38
N ASP A 63 7.71 3.74 -17.44
CA ASP A 63 7.36 4.12 -18.81
C ASP A 63 5.92 3.74 -19.16
N PRO A 64 5.16 4.65 -19.80
CA PRO A 64 3.78 4.37 -20.19
C PRO A 64 3.75 3.31 -21.30
N VAL A 65 2.82 2.36 -21.18
CA VAL A 65 2.57 1.36 -22.22
C VAL A 65 1.29 1.71 -22.97
N PRO A 66 1.34 1.94 -24.30
CA PRO A 66 0.13 2.15 -25.07
C PRO A 66 -0.67 0.85 -25.15
N VAL A 67 -1.91 0.88 -24.67
CA VAL A 67 -2.84 -0.26 -24.75
C VAL A 67 -3.83 0.00 -25.89
N GLN A 68 -4.00 -1.00 -26.76
CA GLN A 68 -5.00 -0.99 -27.83
C GLN A 68 -6.01 -2.09 -27.59
N ILE A 69 -7.27 -1.80 -27.90
CA ILE A 69 -8.35 -2.76 -27.78
C ILE A 69 -8.59 -3.36 -29.16
N ASP A 70 -8.53 -4.69 -29.23
CA ASP A 70 -8.92 -5.42 -30.43
C ASP A 70 -10.44 -5.31 -30.62
N THR A 71 -10.83 -4.83 -31.79
CA THR A 71 -12.23 -4.60 -32.17
C THR A 71 -12.72 -5.62 -33.20
N ALA A 72 -11.89 -6.55 -33.65
CA ALA A 72 -12.24 -7.55 -34.66
C ALA A 72 -13.40 -8.48 -34.24
N GLY A 73 -13.60 -8.66 -32.93
CA GLY A 73 -14.68 -9.47 -32.37
C GLY A 73 -15.98 -8.73 -32.07
N LEU A 74 -16.12 -7.46 -32.50
CA LEU A 74 -17.37 -6.70 -32.32
C LEU A 74 -18.35 -7.00 -33.48
N PRO A 75 -19.65 -7.20 -33.20
CA PRO A 75 -20.66 -7.46 -34.23
C PRO A 75 -20.99 -6.23 -35.10
N GLY A 76 -20.41 -5.06 -34.81
CA GLY A 76 -20.70 -3.79 -35.47
C GLY A 76 -19.54 -2.80 -35.34
N PRO A 77 -19.75 -1.52 -35.71
CA PRO A 77 -18.69 -0.52 -35.64
C PRO A 77 -18.20 -0.34 -34.20
N ALA A 78 -16.89 -0.16 -34.04
CA ALA A 78 -16.25 0.12 -32.76
C ALA A 78 -16.54 1.55 -32.31
N VAL A 79 -17.72 1.76 -31.73
CA VAL A 79 -18.15 3.06 -31.21
C VAL A 79 -18.06 3.03 -29.69
N VAL A 80 -17.44 4.05 -29.11
CA VAL A 80 -17.43 4.27 -27.66
C VAL A 80 -18.83 4.70 -27.23
N THR A 81 -19.49 3.88 -26.40
CA THR A 81 -20.87 4.12 -25.97
C THR A 81 -20.96 4.65 -24.54
N GLY A 82 -19.92 4.52 -23.73
CA GLY A 82 -19.94 4.95 -22.34
C GLY A 82 -18.66 4.68 -21.56
N GLN A 83 -18.70 5.01 -20.26
CA GLN A 83 -17.62 4.75 -19.28
C GLN A 83 -16.25 5.28 -19.71
N VAL A 84 -16.20 6.46 -20.33
CA VAL A 84 -14.94 7.07 -20.77
C VAL A 84 -14.16 7.55 -19.54
N PRO A 85 -12.96 7.01 -19.28
CA PRO A 85 -12.19 7.35 -18.08
C PRO A 85 -11.57 8.74 -18.23
N SER A 86 -11.44 9.43 -17.10
CA SER A 86 -10.67 10.67 -17.02
C SER A 86 -9.17 10.38 -16.90
N VAL A 87 -8.33 11.34 -17.29
CA VAL A 87 -6.87 11.22 -17.10
C VAL A 87 -6.57 11.08 -15.60
N GLY A 88 -5.76 10.07 -15.25
CA GLY A 88 -5.44 9.75 -13.85
C GLY A 88 -6.41 8.75 -13.20
N THR A 89 -7.38 8.20 -13.94
CA THR A 89 -8.24 7.12 -13.43
C THR A 89 -7.40 5.86 -13.17
N GLU A 90 -7.50 5.33 -11.96
CA GLU A 90 -6.90 4.05 -11.59
C GLU A 90 -7.88 2.91 -11.85
N PHE A 91 -7.38 1.83 -12.47
CA PHE A 91 -8.18 0.63 -12.72
C PHE A 91 -7.74 -0.50 -11.79
N SER A 92 -8.69 -1.06 -11.07
CA SER A 92 -8.54 -2.30 -10.30
C SER A 92 -9.16 -3.48 -11.06
N ALA A 93 -8.93 -4.70 -10.57
CA ALA A 93 -9.60 -5.88 -11.10
C ALA A 93 -11.13 -5.68 -11.08
N LEU A 94 -11.80 -6.13 -12.15
CA LEU A 94 -13.24 -5.93 -12.42
C LEU A 94 -13.68 -4.50 -12.74
N SER A 95 -12.75 -3.54 -12.81
CA SER A 95 -13.09 -2.20 -13.31
C SER A 95 -13.52 -2.27 -14.76
N VAL A 96 -14.54 -1.50 -15.12
CA VAL A 96 -14.92 -1.28 -16.53
C VAL A 96 -14.10 -0.11 -17.04
N ALA A 97 -13.12 -0.40 -17.90
CA ALA A 97 -12.22 0.61 -18.42
C ALA A 97 -12.91 1.57 -19.41
N LEU A 98 -13.87 1.04 -20.16
CA LEU A 98 -14.55 1.71 -21.26
C LEU A 98 -15.71 0.82 -21.73
N GLU A 99 -16.73 1.41 -22.32
CA GLU A 99 -17.80 0.68 -23.01
C GLU A 99 -17.70 0.89 -24.54
N LEU A 100 -17.62 -0.23 -25.28
CA LEU A 100 -17.56 -0.26 -26.74
C LEU A 100 -18.77 -0.99 -27.29
N ALA A 101 -19.57 -0.30 -28.12
CA ALA A 101 -20.76 -0.84 -28.75
C ALA A 101 -21.71 -1.53 -27.75
N GLY A 102 -21.90 -0.94 -26.56
CA GLY A 102 -22.73 -1.50 -25.49
C GLY A 102 -22.07 -2.62 -24.66
N ARG A 103 -20.80 -2.94 -24.92
CA ARG A 103 -20.05 -4.01 -24.24
C ARG A 103 -18.96 -3.44 -23.32
N PRO A 104 -18.88 -3.90 -22.06
CA PRO A 104 -17.84 -3.44 -21.15
C PRO A 104 -16.48 -4.04 -21.50
N VAL A 105 -15.44 -3.21 -21.47
CA VAL A 105 -14.04 -3.63 -21.47
C VAL A 105 -13.63 -3.82 -20.01
N ILE A 106 -13.63 -5.07 -19.55
CA ILE A 106 -13.39 -5.41 -18.15
C ILE A 106 -11.90 -5.64 -17.91
N VAL A 107 -11.36 -5.01 -16.88
CA VAL A 107 -9.96 -5.17 -16.46
C VAL A 107 -9.82 -6.44 -15.64
N LEU A 108 -8.92 -7.32 -16.08
CA LEU A 108 -8.60 -8.58 -15.41
C LEU A 108 -7.12 -8.61 -14.98
N PRO A 109 -6.80 -9.22 -13.83
CA PRO A 109 -5.42 -9.40 -13.42
C PRO A 109 -4.70 -10.39 -14.35
N GLY A 110 -3.48 -10.07 -14.75
CA GLY A 110 -2.65 -10.91 -15.60
C GLY A 110 -1.46 -10.16 -16.19
N ASP A 111 -0.50 -10.92 -16.72
CA ASP A 111 0.74 -10.37 -17.28
C ASP A 111 0.67 -10.22 -18.81
N LEU A 112 -0.11 -11.10 -19.47
CA LEU A 112 -0.28 -11.09 -20.91
C LEU A 112 -1.46 -10.20 -21.31
N PRO A 113 -1.28 -9.25 -22.26
CA PRO A 113 -2.40 -8.59 -22.89
C PRO A 113 -3.23 -9.60 -23.70
N SER A 114 -4.54 -9.37 -23.80
CA SER A 114 -5.39 -10.19 -24.67
C SER A 114 -5.01 -9.99 -26.13
N TYR A 115 -4.67 -11.06 -26.84
CA TYR A 115 -4.24 -11.02 -28.24
C TYR A 115 -5.13 -11.81 -29.21
N ARG A 116 -6.13 -12.53 -28.70
CA ARG A 116 -7.11 -13.27 -29.50
C ARG A 116 -8.43 -13.43 -28.77
N THR A 117 -9.50 -13.74 -29.51
CA THR A 117 -10.77 -14.17 -28.94
C THR A 117 -10.66 -15.59 -28.39
N LEU A 118 -11.01 -15.78 -27.12
CA LEU A 118 -11.16 -17.10 -26.50
C LEU A 118 -12.48 -17.73 -26.95
N ARG A 119 -12.44 -18.99 -27.37
CA ARG A 119 -13.61 -19.77 -27.81
C ARG A 119 -13.60 -21.13 -27.14
N TYR A 120 -14.75 -21.76 -27.05
CA TYR A 120 -14.85 -23.13 -26.53
C TYR A 120 -13.88 -24.08 -27.24
N GLY A 121 -13.13 -24.86 -26.47
CA GLY A 121 -12.16 -25.84 -26.96
C GLY A 121 -10.79 -25.30 -27.34
N VAL A 122 -10.57 -23.98 -27.37
CA VAL A 122 -9.22 -23.45 -27.62
C VAL A 122 -8.31 -23.70 -26.44
N SER A 123 -7.02 -23.88 -26.70
CA SER A 123 -6.02 -24.04 -25.65
C SER A 123 -4.88 -23.03 -25.79
N GLY A 124 -4.28 -22.65 -24.66
CA GLY A 124 -3.16 -21.72 -24.63
C GLY A 124 -2.87 -21.09 -23.27
N PRO A 125 -1.77 -20.32 -23.20
CA PRO A 125 -1.37 -19.61 -21.97
C PRO A 125 -2.38 -18.52 -21.56
N ASP A 126 -3.07 -17.92 -22.51
CA ASP A 126 -4.14 -16.95 -22.31
C ASP A 126 -5.38 -17.56 -21.62
N VAL A 127 -5.71 -18.81 -21.92
CA VAL A 127 -6.77 -19.56 -21.21
C VAL A 127 -6.38 -19.80 -19.76
N VAL A 128 -5.13 -20.21 -19.52
CA VAL A 128 -4.60 -20.41 -18.16
C VAL A 128 -4.65 -19.11 -17.37
N GLN A 129 -4.22 -18.00 -17.98
CA GLN A 129 -4.31 -16.67 -17.37
C GLN A 129 -5.76 -16.28 -17.08
N PHE A 130 -6.69 -16.48 -18.02
CA PHE A 130 -8.11 -16.22 -17.78
C PHE A 130 -8.63 -17.01 -16.57
N LYS A 131 -8.31 -18.31 -16.47
CA LYS A 131 -8.73 -19.14 -15.32
C LYS A 131 -8.14 -18.63 -14.00
N TRP A 132 -6.88 -18.22 -13.99
CA TRP A 132 -6.25 -17.57 -12.82
C TRP A 132 -6.90 -16.23 -12.47
N ALA A 133 -7.23 -15.43 -13.47
CA ALA A 133 -7.91 -14.16 -13.28
C ALA A 133 -9.28 -14.36 -12.63
N MET A 134 -10.06 -15.31 -13.15
CA MET A 134 -11.37 -15.68 -12.60
C MET A 134 -11.25 -16.14 -11.15
N ARG A 135 -10.28 -17.00 -10.83
CA ARG A 135 -10.04 -17.44 -9.45
C ARG A 135 -9.69 -16.28 -8.52
N THR A 136 -8.88 -15.33 -8.98
CA THR A 136 -8.50 -14.13 -8.21
C THR A 136 -9.71 -13.26 -7.87
N VAL A 137 -10.68 -13.15 -8.78
CA VAL A 137 -11.91 -12.36 -8.58
C VAL A 137 -13.04 -13.16 -7.91
N GLY A 138 -12.78 -14.41 -7.51
CA GLY A 138 -13.71 -15.27 -6.78
C GLY A 138 -14.67 -16.08 -7.68
N LEU A 139 -14.39 -16.20 -8.97
CA LEU A 139 -15.16 -16.98 -9.93
C LEU A 139 -14.50 -18.33 -10.25
N ASP A 140 -15.30 -19.39 -10.37
CA ASP A 140 -14.81 -20.71 -10.75
C ASP A 140 -14.84 -20.88 -12.28
N ALA A 141 -13.64 -20.86 -12.89
CA ALA A 141 -13.43 -21.14 -14.32
C ALA A 141 -12.78 -22.52 -14.55
N GLY A 142 -12.84 -23.42 -13.57
CA GLY A 142 -12.17 -24.72 -13.62
C GLY A 142 -10.70 -24.66 -13.19
N ASP A 143 -9.97 -25.75 -13.46
CA ASP A 143 -8.58 -25.89 -13.05
C ASP A 143 -7.63 -25.13 -14.01
N PRO A 144 -6.84 -24.15 -13.52
CA PRO A 144 -5.82 -23.46 -14.31
C PRO A 144 -4.69 -24.37 -14.80
N ALA A 145 -4.51 -25.58 -14.25
CA ALA A 145 -3.57 -26.55 -14.82
C ALA A 145 -4.04 -27.08 -16.18
N SER A 146 -5.35 -27.03 -16.47
CA SER A 146 -5.90 -27.30 -17.80
C SER A 146 -5.84 -26.04 -18.65
N ASN A 147 -5.08 -26.11 -19.74
CA ASN A 147 -4.94 -25.01 -20.69
C ASN A 147 -6.09 -24.89 -21.69
N VAL A 148 -7.17 -25.68 -21.54
CA VAL A 148 -8.32 -25.71 -22.46
C VAL A 148 -9.45 -24.83 -21.94
N PHE A 149 -10.08 -24.06 -22.84
CA PHE A 149 -11.26 -23.27 -22.53
C PHE A 149 -12.49 -24.18 -22.57
N ASP A 150 -12.86 -24.69 -21.40
CA ASP A 150 -13.91 -25.67 -21.17
C ASP A 150 -15.25 -25.02 -20.79
N GLU A 151 -16.26 -25.85 -20.49
CA GLU A 151 -17.60 -25.41 -20.09
C GLU A 151 -17.57 -24.55 -18.83
N ARG A 152 -16.71 -24.87 -17.85
CA ARG A 152 -16.59 -24.08 -16.62
C ARG A 152 -16.02 -22.70 -16.91
N ALA A 153 -15.01 -22.61 -17.77
CA ALA A 153 -14.45 -21.33 -18.22
C ALA A 153 -15.51 -20.50 -18.98
N ALA A 154 -16.34 -21.13 -19.82
CA ALA A 154 -17.44 -20.46 -20.51
C ALA A 154 -18.53 -19.96 -19.54
N ASN A 155 -18.89 -20.76 -18.53
CA ASN A 155 -19.86 -20.37 -17.51
C ASN A 155 -19.33 -19.23 -16.62
N ALA A 156 -18.04 -19.23 -16.29
CA ALA A 156 -17.40 -18.15 -15.55
C ALA A 156 -17.50 -16.80 -16.26
N LEU A 157 -17.46 -16.77 -17.60
CA LEU A 157 -17.63 -15.55 -18.38
C LEU A 157 -19.02 -14.92 -18.14
N SER A 158 -20.07 -15.75 -18.04
CA SER A 158 -21.42 -15.25 -17.75
C SER A 158 -21.50 -14.65 -16.34
N SER A 159 -20.88 -15.32 -15.37
CA SER A 159 -20.76 -14.81 -14.00
C SER A 159 -19.94 -13.52 -13.90
N LEU A 160 -18.87 -13.40 -14.70
CA LEU A 160 -18.04 -12.20 -14.77
C LEU A 160 -18.87 -10.98 -15.22
N TYR A 161 -19.64 -11.13 -16.31
CA TYR A 161 -20.51 -10.06 -16.81
C TYR A 161 -21.58 -9.68 -15.78
N ALA A 162 -22.20 -10.68 -15.14
CA ALA A 162 -23.17 -10.43 -14.08
C ALA A 162 -22.55 -9.67 -12.88
N GLN A 163 -21.31 -9.99 -12.51
CA GLN A 163 -20.61 -9.35 -11.39
C GLN A 163 -20.31 -7.86 -11.65
N VAL A 164 -20.09 -7.47 -12.92
CA VAL A 164 -19.90 -6.07 -13.31
C VAL A 164 -21.21 -5.36 -13.69
N GLY A 165 -22.35 -6.06 -13.65
CA GLY A 165 -23.68 -5.49 -13.91
C GLY A 165 -24.10 -5.43 -15.37
N TYR A 166 -23.48 -6.25 -16.24
CA TYR A 166 -23.79 -6.28 -17.69
C TYR A 166 -24.39 -7.63 -18.09
N ALA A 167 -25.19 -7.61 -19.16
CA ALA A 167 -25.66 -8.83 -19.78
C ALA A 167 -24.48 -9.54 -20.49
N PRO A 168 -24.34 -10.86 -20.33
CA PRO A 168 -23.33 -11.61 -21.06
C PRO A 168 -23.55 -11.52 -22.57
N PRO A 169 -22.47 -11.61 -23.37
CA PRO A 169 -22.59 -11.56 -24.83
C PRO A 169 -23.45 -12.73 -25.33
N GLU A 170 -24.24 -12.48 -26.39
CA GLU A 170 -24.97 -13.55 -27.08
C GLU A 170 -23.98 -14.60 -27.61
N ILE A 171 -24.30 -15.87 -27.34
CA ILE A 171 -23.50 -17.00 -27.80
C ILE A 171 -23.73 -17.13 -29.31
N ASP A 172 -22.67 -16.98 -30.11
CA ASP A 172 -22.77 -17.17 -31.55
C ASP A 172 -23.14 -18.65 -31.89
N ASP A 173 -23.75 -18.86 -33.06
CA ASP A 173 -24.17 -20.20 -33.50
C ASP A 173 -23.00 -21.19 -33.57
N THR A 174 -21.78 -20.66 -33.77
CA THR A 174 -20.54 -21.45 -33.84
C THR A 174 -20.15 -21.99 -32.45
N ALA A 175 -20.24 -21.17 -31.41
CA ALA A 175 -19.98 -21.55 -30.03
C ALA A 175 -21.06 -22.51 -29.50
N THR A 176 -22.31 -22.30 -29.91
CA THR A 176 -23.41 -23.23 -29.60
C THR A 176 -23.17 -24.60 -30.23
N THR A 177 -22.67 -24.65 -31.47
CA THR A 177 -22.34 -25.90 -32.15
C THR A 177 -21.14 -26.59 -31.51
N ALA A 178 -20.10 -25.83 -31.15
CA ALA A 178 -18.91 -26.35 -30.48
C ALA A 178 -19.25 -27.00 -29.12
N LEU A 179 -20.11 -26.35 -28.32
CA LEU A 179 -20.58 -26.87 -27.05
C LEU A 179 -21.39 -28.17 -27.21
N ARG A 180 -22.24 -28.27 -28.24
CA ARG A 180 -23.03 -29.49 -28.51
C ARG A 180 -22.20 -30.64 -29.07
N SER A 181 -21.04 -30.36 -29.66
CA SER A 181 -20.17 -31.36 -30.29
C SER A 181 -19.09 -31.94 -29.37
N ALA A 182 -18.94 -31.38 -28.16
CA ALA A 182 -17.97 -31.80 -27.16
C ALA A 182 -18.61 -32.75 -26.13
#